data_AF-A0A943MVA1-F1
#
_entry.id   AF-A0A943MVA1-F1
#
_cell.length_a   1.000
_cell.length_b   1.000
_cell.length_c   1.000
_cell.angle_alpha   90.00
_cell.angle_beta   90.00
_cell.angle_gamma   90.00
#
_symmetry.space_group_name_H-M   'P 1'
#
loop_
_entity.id
_entity.type
_entity.pdbx_description
1 polymer ?
#
loop_
_entity_poly.entity_id
_entity_poly.type
_entity_poly.pdbx_seq_one_letter_code
_entity_poly.pdbx_strand_id
1 'polypeptide(L)'
;MPCINFCEIPEAHIASGNQDSFELFARDFLTEILSFEILSEPSRGADGGKDILAEERQLGTLSENRTIWLVSCKHKAHSGKSVTPDDETNISDRLGQFKANGFIGFYSTLASSGLNARLDSYNDRYKIQIFDKEKIEAFILNHKRYELFRRYFPVSYKAWLETEIRPQKYWQYINLLIVLYVDKIYWIPSTQIMVSSVL
;
A
#
# COMPACT_ATOMS: atom_id res chain seq x y z
N MET A 1 -6.42 13.99 -1.49
CA MET A 1 -5.10 14.32 -0.89
C MET A 1 -4.54 13.01 -0.36
N PRO A 2 -3.27 12.67 -0.64
CA PRO A 2 -2.69 11.44 -0.11
C PRO A 2 -2.78 11.45 1.41
N CYS A 3 -3.27 10.36 2.00
CA CYS A 3 -3.42 10.25 3.45
C CYS A 3 -2.16 9.73 4.15
N ILE A 4 -1.18 9.21 3.40
CA ILE A 4 0.08 8.68 3.93
C ILE A 4 1.22 9.68 3.67
N ASN A 5 1.86 10.11 4.76
CA ASN A 5 3.10 10.85 4.73
C ASN A 5 4.31 9.90 4.82
N PHE A 6 4.96 9.68 3.68
CA PHE A 6 6.13 8.81 3.62
C PHE A 6 7.35 9.33 4.40
N CYS A 7 7.38 10.61 4.78
CA CYS A 7 8.45 11.15 5.63
C CYS A 7 8.39 10.66 7.09
N GLU A 8 7.35 9.91 7.49
CA GLU A 8 7.32 9.23 8.80
C GLU A 8 8.34 8.08 8.88
N ILE A 9 8.69 7.50 7.74
CA ILE A 9 9.79 6.54 7.66
C ILE A 9 11.10 7.34 7.56
N PRO A 10 12.10 7.08 8.41
CA PRO A 10 13.36 7.82 8.40
C PRO A 10 14.18 7.57 7.14
N GLU A 11 15.01 8.55 6.74
CA GLU A 11 15.94 8.38 5.63
C GLU A 11 17.03 7.35 5.95
N ALA A 12 17.39 6.55 4.94
CA ALA A 12 18.46 5.56 5.04
C ALA A 12 19.85 6.17 5.32
N HIS A 13 20.08 7.45 4.98
CA HIS A 13 21.38 8.09 5.15
C HIS A 13 21.64 8.62 6.56
N ILE A 14 20.63 8.68 7.43
CA ILE A 14 20.78 9.18 8.79
C ILE A 14 21.04 7.99 9.72
N ALA A 15 22.23 7.95 10.33
CA ALA A 15 22.67 6.90 11.25
C ALA A 15 21.87 6.91 12.57
N SER A 16 20.60 6.54 12.46
CA SER A 16 19.60 6.51 13.54
C SER A 16 19.34 5.08 14.06
N GLY A 17 19.93 4.07 13.42
CA GLY A 17 19.63 2.65 13.66
C GLY A 17 18.46 2.09 12.85
N ASN A 18 17.63 2.97 12.26
CA ASN A 18 16.40 2.63 11.52
C ASN A 18 16.54 2.82 9.99
N GLN A 19 17.76 2.71 9.47
CA GLN A 19 18.05 3.03 8.07
C GLN A 19 17.33 2.08 7.08
N ASP A 20 17.02 0.86 7.52
CA ASP A 20 16.37 -0.17 6.70
C ASP A 20 14.84 -0.18 6.87
N SER A 21 14.26 0.80 7.58
CA SER A 21 12.81 0.81 7.85
C SER A 21 11.95 0.82 6.59
N PHE A 22 12.41 1.45 5.50
CA PHE A 22 11.69 1.44 4.23
C PHE A 22 11.76 0.08 3.52
N GLU A 23 12.88 -0.63 3.65
CA GLU A 23 13.04 -1.99 3.11
C GLU A 23 12.21 -3.01 3.90
N LEU A 24 12.19 -2.90 5.23
CA LEU A 24 11.30 -3.70 6.07
C LEU A 24 9.82 -3.45 5.76
N PHE A 25 9.45 -2.19 5.54
CA PHE A 25 8.11 -1.84 5.07
C PHE A 25 7.79 -2.48 3.71
N ALA A 26 8.72 -2.42 2.75
CA ALA A 26 8.54 -3.06 1.45
C ALA A 26 8.37 -4.58 1.59
N ARG A 27 9.18 -5.24 2.41
CA ARG A 27 9.06 -6.68 2.70
C ARG A 27 7.68 -7.02 3.27
N ASP A 28 7.23 -6.27 4.28
CA ASP A 28 5.93 -6.49 4.91
C ASP A 28 4.79 -6.19 3.91
N PHE A 29 4.94 -5.20 3.03
CA PHE A 29 4.00 -4.92 1.94
C PHE A 29 3.90 -6.11 0.97
N LEU A 30 5.03 -6.64 0.50
CA LEU A 30 5.07 -7.76 -0.44
C LEU A 30 4.44 -9.03 0.17
N THR A 31 4.71 -9.32 1.45
CA THR A 31 4.19 -10.50 2.12
C THR A 31 2.73 -10.35 2.53
N GLU A 32 2.35 -9.24 3.18
CA GLU A 32 1.01 -9.06 3.73
C GLU A 32 -0.03 -8.66 2.68
N ILE A 33 0.35 -7.91 1.63
CA ILE A 33 -0.59 -7.45 0.60
C ILE A 33 -0.54 -8.34 -0.64
N LEU A 34 0.65 -8.58 -1.18
CA LEU A 34 0.80 -9.33 -2.43
C LEU A 34 0.92 -10.84 -2.21
N SER A 35 1.05 -11.30 -0.95
CA SER A 35 1.23 -12.73 -0.61
C SER A 35 2.47 -13.36 -1.26
N PHE A 36 3.54 -12.57 -1.43
CA PHE A 36 4.81 -13.08 -1.97
C PHE A 36 5.61 -13.82 -0.91
N GLU A 37 6.40 -14.80 -1.34
CA GLU A 37 7.38 -15.50 -0.50
C GLU A 37 8.73 -14.79 -0.59
N ILE A 38 9.35 -14.46 0.55
CA ILE A 38 10.66 -13.81 0.57
C ILE A 38 11.76 -14.87 0.44
N LEU A 39 12.47 -14.85 -0.69
CA LEU A 39 13.59 -15.76 -0.96
C LEU A 39 14.90 -15.28 -0.30
N SER A 40 15.00 -13.98 -0.02
CA SER A 40 16.15 -13.37 0.63
C SER A 40 15.70 -12.16 1.42
N GLU A 41 15.96 -12.18 2.73
CA GLU A 41 15.67 -11.06 3.62
C GLU A 41 16.54 -9.83 3.27
N PRO A 42 16.08 -8.60 3.61
CA PRO A 42 16.90 -7.40 3.55
C PRO A 42 18.14 -7.58 4.43
N SER A 43 19.33 -7.25 3.91
CA SER A 43 20.59 -7.41 4.65
C SER A 43 21.45 -6.16 4.56
N ARG A 44 22.17 -5.85 5.64
CA ARG A 44 23.12 -4.72 5.67
C ARG A 44 24.46 -5.17 5.11
N GLY A 45 24.85 -4.68 3.93
CA GLY A 45 26.17 -4.97 3.36
C GLY A 45 26.34 -4.56 1.88
N ALA A 46 27.47 -4.95 1.30
CA ALA A 46 27.74 -4.80 -0.14
C ALA A 46 26.89 -5.80 -0.94
N ASP A 47 25.57 -5.63 -0.91
CA ASP A 47 24.59 -6.62 -1.40
C ASP A 47 24.42 -6.59 -2.94
N GLY A 48 25.41 -6.03 -3.66
CA GLY A 48 25.38 -5.93 -5.13
C GLY A 48 24.20 -5.14 -5.69
N GLY A 49 23.54 -4.33 -4.85
CA GLY A 49 22.33 -3.58 -5.22
C GLY A 49 21.05 -4.42 -5.22
N LYS A 50 20.99 -5.50 -4.44
CA LYS A 50 19.77 -6.26 -4.16
C LYS A 50 19.22 -5.84 -2.81
N ASP A 51 17.97 -5.36 -2.80
CA ASP A 51 17.29 -5.00 -1.56
C ASP A 51 16.44 -6.19 -1.09
N ILE A 52 15.59 -6.76 -1.96
CA ILE A 52 14.78 -7.96 -1.65
C ILE A 52 14.68 -8.87 -2.88
N LEU A 53 14.72 -10.19 -2.67
CA LEU A 53 14.33 -11.18 -3.68
C LEU A 53 13.06 -11.88 -3.21
N ALA A 54 12.00 -11.83 -4.01
CA ALA A 54 10.70 -12.38 -3.66
C ALA A 54 10.17 -13.28 -4.77
N GLU A 55 9.40 -14.31 -4.41
CA GLU A 55 8.69 -15.18 -5.34
C GLU A 55 7.19 -14.88 -5.29
N GLU A 56 6.60 -14.62 -6.46
CA GLU A 56 5.16 -14.62 -6.64
C GLU A 56 4.73 -15.98 -7.20
N ARG A 57 3.74 -16.62 -6.54
CA ARG A 57 3.15 -17.88 -6.97
C ARG A 57 1.71 -17.64 -7.43
N GLN A 58 1.47 -17.81 -8.71
CA GLN A 58 0.13 -17.72 -9.30
C GLN A 58 -0.39 -19.13 -9.60
N LEU A 59 -1.43 -19.54 -8.86
CA LEU A 59 -2.09 -20.83 -9.04
C LEU A 59 -3.12 -20.72 -10.17
N GLY A 60 -2.86 -21.41 -11.27
CA GLY A 60 -3.83 -21.68 -12.32
C GLY A 60 -4.55 -23.01 -12.10
N THR A 61 -5.61 -23.26 -12.86
CA THR A 61 -6.39 -24.50 -12.77
C THR A 61 -5.59 -25.76 -13.10
N LEU A 62 -4.59 -25.65 -14.00
CA LEU A 62 -3.79 -26.78 -14.49
C LEU A 62 -2.29 -26.63 -14.23
N SER A 63 -1.84 -25.46 -13.77
CA SER A 63 -0.42 -25.16 -13.61
C SER A 63 -0.19 -24.09 -12.55
N GLU A 64 1.02 -24.05 -12.02
CA GLU A 64 1.49 -22.99 -11.15
C GLU A 64 2.56 -22.19 -11.90
N ASN A 65 2.40 -20.86 -11.95
CA ASN A 65 3.42 -19.96 -12.48
C ASN A 65 4.17 -19.32 -11.32
N ARG A 66 5.50 -19.43 -11.35
CA ARG A 66 6.40 -18.78 -10.39
C ARG A 66 7.13 -17.65 -11.07
N THR A 67 7.13 -16.48 -10.44
CA THR A 67 7.91 -15.32 -10.90
C THR A 67 8.85 -14.90 -9.79
N ILE A 68 10.15 -14.97 -10.06
CA ILE A 68 11.17 -14.43 -9.15
C ILE A 68 11.33 -12.94 -9.45
N TRP A 69 11.08 -12.11 -8.44
CA TRP A 69 11.13 -10.65 -8.50
C TRP A 69 12.36 -10.12 -7.77
N LEU A 70 13.19 -9.38 -8.50
CA LEU A 70 14.20 -8.50 -7.90
C LEU A 70 13.53 -7.19 -7.51
N VAL A 71 13.48 -6.88 -6.22
CA VAL A 71 12.86 -5.67 -5.71
C VAL A 71 13.95 -4.69 -5.32
N SER A 72 13.85 -3.46 -5.82
CA SER A 72 14.67 -2.35 -5.33
C SER A 72 13.84 -1.28 -4.65
N CYS A 73 14.27 -0.89 -3.46
CA CYS A 73 13.63 0.06 -2.59
C CYS A 73 14.36 1.40 -2.64
N LYS A 74 13.68 2.48 -3.04
CA LYS A 74 14.27 3.83 -3.05
C LYS A 74 13.41 4.79 -2.24
N HIS A 75 13.98 5.25 -1.12
CA HIS A 75 13.33 6.20 -0.23
C HIS A 75 13.81 7.63 -0.48
N LYS A 76 13.02 8.45 -1.20
CA LYS A 76 13.35 9.85 -1.53
C LYS A 76 12.31 10.89 -1.06
N ALA A 77 11.31 10.48 -0.27
CA ALA A 77 10.18 11.31 0.16
C ALA A 77 10.61 12.64 0.80
N HIS A 78 11.62 12.60 1.67
CA HIS A 78 12.17 13.77 2.37
C HIS A 78 12.79 14.80 1.41
N SER A 79 13.43 14.34 0.34
CA SER A 79 14.01 15.23 -0.69
C SER A 79 13.00 15.71 -1.73
N GLY A 80 11.88 14.99 -1.89
CA GLY A 80 10.91 15.19 -2.97
C GLY A 80 11.41 14.87 -4.38
N LYS A 81 12.67 14.45 -4.55
CA LYS A 81 13.27 14.13 -5.85
C LYS A 81 12.73 12.82 -6.39
N SER A 82 12.58 12.73 -7.71
CA SER A 82 12.28 11.48 -8.41
C SER A 82 13.44 10.50 -8.35
N VAL A 83 13.14 9.21 -8.52
CA VAL A 83 14.13 8.16 -8.74
C VAL A 83 14.62 8.21 -10.20
N THR A 84 15.93 8.22 -10.41
CA THR A 84 16.58 8.42 -11.72
C THR A 84 17.32 7.15 -12.17
N PRO A 85 17.75 7.07 -13.44
CA PRO A 85 18.58 5.96 -13.92
C PRO A 85 19.89 5.76 -13.15
N ASP A 86 20.41 6.82 -12.51
CA ASP A 86 21.64 6.75 -11.70
C ASP A 86 21.39 6.14 -10.32
N ASP A 87 20.15 6.23 -9.82
CA ASP A 87 19.77 5.53 -8.59
C ASP A 87 19.57 4.02 -8.82
N GLU A 88 19.34 3.63 -10.08
CA GLU A 88 19.01 2.28 -10.52
C GLU A 88 19.96 1.81 -11.63
N THR A 89 21.21 1.59 -11.24
CA THR A 89 22.24 1.13 -12.15
C THR A 89 22.14 -0.38 -12.39
N ASN A 90 22.66 -0.83 -13.54
CA ASN A 90 22.88 -2.24 -13.87
C ASN A 90 21.68 -3.18 -13.62
N ILE A 91 20.44 -2.71 -13.88
CA ILE A 91 19.21 -3.50 -13.64
C ILE A 91 19.28 -4.86 -14.35
N SER A 92 19.62 -4.88 -15.64
CA SER A 92 19.70 -6.13 -16.42
C SER A 92 20.74 -7.10 -15.88
N ASP A 93 21.90 -6.60 -15.44
CA ASP A 93 22.97 -7.46 -14.90
C ASP A 93 22.53 -8.04 -13.56
N ARG A 94 21.90 -7.24 -12.69
CA ARG A 94 21.33 -7.71 -11.41
C ARG A 94 20.25 -8.76 -11.65
N LEU A 95 19.34 -8.54 -12.59
CA LEU A 95 18.30 -9.52 -12.95
C LEU A 95 18.91 -10.86 -13.41
N GLY A 96 19.95 -10.81 -14.25
CA GLY A 96 20.69 -11.99 -14.67
C GLY A 96 21.42 -12.69 -13.51
N GLN A 97 22.11 -11.93 -12.66
CA GLN A 97 22.86 -12.44 -11.50
C GLN A 97 21.96 -13.19 -10.53
N PHE A 98 20.77 -12.66 -10.24
CA PHE A 98 19.81 -13.26 -9.31
C PHE A 98 18.80 -14.20 -9.97
N LYS A 99 18.94 -14.46 -11.28
CA LYS A 99 18.03 -15.29 -12.08
C LYS A 99 16.56 -14.86 -11.91
N ALA A 100 16.33 -13.56 -11.76
CA ALA A 100 15.01 -12.99 -11.59
C ALA A 100 14.31 -12.85 -12.95
N ASN A 101 12.99 -13.08 -12.95
CA ASN A 101 12.12 -12.96 -14.11
C ASN A 101 11.41 -11.60 -14.18
N GLY A 102 11.47 -10.83 -13.09
CA GLY A 102 10.91 -9.49 -13.05
C GLY A 102 11.64 -8.56 -12.10
N PHE A 103 11.38 -7.26 -12.29
CA PHE A 103 11.87 -6.18 -11.48
C PHE A 103 10.71 -5.42 -10.84
N ILE A 104 10.83 -5.12 -9.54
CA ILE A 104 9.92 -4.24 -8.83
C ILE A 104 10.69 -3.02 -8.34
N GLY A 105 10.28 -1.84 -8.81
CA GLY A 105 10.71 -0.57 -8.23
C GLY A 105 9.73 -0.15 -7.13
N PHE A 106 10.16 -0.19 -5.88
CA PHE A 106 9.37 0.20 -4.72
C PHE A 106 9.84 1.55 -4.19
N TYR A 107 9.12 2.63 -4.53
CA TYR A 107 9.61 3.99 -4.43
C TYR A 107 8.67 4.87 -3.58
N SER A 108 9.25 5.62 -2.64
CA SER A 108 8.47 6.62 -1.89
C SER A 108 8.20 7.92 -2.67
N THR A 109 8.65 7.98 -3.94
CA THR A 109 8.44 9.08 -4.88
C THR A 109 8.22 8.52 -6.29
N LEU A 110 8.02 9.39 -7.28
CA LEU A 110 7.87 8.98 -8.68
C LEU A 110 9.22 8.59 -9.31
N ALA A 111 9.20 7.61 -10.20
CA ALA A 111 10.29 7.39 -11.14
C ALA A 111 10.33 8.53 -12.17
N SER A 112 11.54 8.96 -12.56
CA SER A 112 11.71 9.95 -13.61
C SER A 112 11.34 9.38 -14.98
N SER A 113 11.05 10.26 -15.95
CA SER A 113 10.77 9.85 -17.33
C SER A 113 11.92 9.04 -17.94
N GLY A 114 13.16 9.42 -17.64
CA GLY A 114 14.34 8.68 -18.09
C GLY A 114 14.45 7.27 -17.49
N LEU A 115 14.08 7.10 -16.21
CA LEU A 115 14.04 5.78 -15.59
C LEU A 115 12.91 4.93 -16.19
N ASN A 116 11.72 5.49 -16.37
CA ASN A 116 10.61 4.79 -17.00
C ASN A 116 10.95 4.33 -18.42
N ALA A 117 11.55 5.19 -19.26
CA ALA A 117 11.98 4.80 -20.60
C ALA A 117 13.00 3.65 -20.58
N ARG A 118 13.92 3.64 -19.61
CA ARG A 118 14.88 2.53 -19.43
C ARG A 118 14.18 1.25 -19.00
N LEU A 119 13.26 1.33 -18.04
CA LEU A 119 12.47 0.20 -17.58
C LEU A 119 11.60 -0.39 -18.68
N ASP A 120 11.00 0.47 -19.51
CA ASP A 120 10.17 0.06 -20.64
C ASP A 120 10.97 -0.76 -21.67
N SER A 121 12.27 -0.48 -21.82
CA SER A 121 13.16 -1.24 -22.70
C SER A 121 13.42 -2.69 -22.25
N TYR A 122 13.00 -3.06 -21.04
CA TYR A 122 13.14 -4.40 -20.48
C TYR A 122 11.85 -5.22 -20.52
N ASN A 123 10.71 -4.61 -20.86
CA ASN A 123 9.39 -5.28 -20.86
C ASN A 123 9.29 -6.44 -21.86
N ASP A 124 10.20 -6.53 -22.83
CA ASP A 124 10.28 -7.63 -23.79
C ASP A 124 10.81 -8.93 -23.17
N ARG A 125 11.58 -8.84 -22.09
CA ARG A 125 12.31 -9.95 -21.47
C ARG A 125 11.96 -10.18 -20.00
N TYR A 126 11.57 -9.12 -19.31
CA TYR A 126 11.32 -9.14 -17.87
C TYR A 126 9.97 -8.51 -17.57
N LYS A 127 9.30 -9.01 -16.53
CA LYS A 127 8.13 -8.32 -15.98
C LYS A 127 8.61 -7.10 -15.19
N ILE A 128 8.03 -5.94 -15.43
CA ILE A 128 8.38 -4.71 -14.71
C ILE A 128 7.15 -4.19 -13.97
N GLN A 129 7.30 -3.91 -12.68
CA GLN A 129 6.26 -3.29 -11.86
C GLN A 129 6.83 -2.14 -11.04
N ILE A 130 6.14 -1.00 -11.04
CA ILE A 130 6.55 0.17 -10.23
C ILE A 130 5.45 0.52 -9.24
N PHE A 131 5.83 0.57 -7.98
CA PHE A 131 5.03 1.03 -6.84
C PHE A 131 5.57 2.38 -6.40
N ASP A 132 4.93 3.45 -6.86
CA ASP A 132 5.13 4.79 -6.31
C ASP A 132 4.28 4.98 -5.04
N LYS A 133 4.50 6.08 -4.32
CA LYS A 133 3.79 6.42 -3.09
C LYS A 133 2.27 6.35 -3.19
N GLU A 134 1.68 6.72 -4.33
CA GLU A 134 0.21 6.73 -4.50
C GLU A 134 -0.33 5.32 -4.73
N LYS A 135 0.37 4.51 -5.52
CA LYS A 135 0.04 3.09 -5.67
C LYS A 135 0.18 2.35 -4.35
N ILE A 136 1.25 2.58 -3.61
CA ILE A 136 1.46 1.95 -2.29
C ILE A 136 0.30 2.30 -1.35
N GLU A 137 -0.06 3.58 -1.26
CA GLU A 137 -1.21 4.04 -0.46
C GLU A 137 -2.51 3.34 -0.89
N ALA A 138 -2.82 3.35 -2.19
CA ALA A 138 -4.02 2.72 -2.72
C ALA A 138 -4.08 1.23 -2.38
N PHE A 139 -2.97 0.50 -2.50
CA PHE A 139 -2.91 -0.92 -2.15
C PHE A 139 -3.17 -1.17 -0.65
N ILE A 140 -2.57 -0.37 0.24
CA ILE A 140 -2.79 -0.49 1.69
C ILE A 140 -4.26 -0.30 2.04
N LEU A 141 -4.88 0.76 1.49
CA LEU A 141 -6.28 1.10 1.78
C LEU A 141 -7.25 0.09 1.17
N ASN A 142 -7.06 -0.28 -0.10
CA ASN A 142 -7.96 -1.20 -0.81
C ASN A 142 -7.93 -2.61 -0.20
N HIS A 143 -6.77 -3.08 0.26
CA HIS A 143 -6.62 -4.39 0.91
C HIS A 143 -6.88 -4.32 2.42
N LYS A 144 -7.27 -3.15 2.95
CA LYS A 144 -7.59 -2.92 4.37
C LYS A 144 -6.46 -3.38 5.31
N ARG A 145 -5.20 -3.22 4.91
CA ARG A 145 -4.02 -3.56 5.73
C ARG A 145 -3.70 -2.44 6.72
N TYR A 146 -4.65 -2.18 7.62
CA TYR A 146 -4.55 -1.09 8.59
C TYR A 146 -3.49 -1.33 9.67
N GLU A 147 -3.14 -2.58 9.97
CA GLU A 147 -2.03 -2.88 10.89
C GLU A 147 -0.68 -2.49 10.29
N LEU A 148 -0.46 -2.78 8.99
CA LEU A 148 0.71 -2.32 8.25
C LEU A 148 0.77 -0.79 8.20
N PHE A 149 -0.37 -0.15 7.89
CA PHE A 149 -0.49 1.31 7.89
C PHE A 149 -0.13 1.90 9.27
N ARG A 150 -0.74 1.39 10.34
CA ARG A 150 -0.51 1.84 11.72
C ARG A 150 0.93 1.65 12.17
N ARG A 151 1.59 0.57 11.76
CA ARG A 151 2.98 0.24 12.15
C ARG A 151 3.98 1.24 11.56
N TYR A 152 3.87 1.51 10.26
CA TYR A 152 4.88 2.29 9.53
C TYR A 152 4.54 3.79 9.39
N PHE A 153 3.26 4.16 9.50
CA PHE A 153 2.80 5.55 9.39
C PHE A 153 1.78 5.89 10.50
N PRO A 154 2.18 5.80 11.78
CA PRO A 154 1.25 5.97 12.91
C PRO A 154 0.58 7.35 12.96
N VAL A 155 1.25 8.42 12.52
CA VAL A 155 0.69 9.78 12.54
C VAL A 155 -0.34 9.93 11.44
N SER A 156 -0.01 9.54 10.22
CA SER A 156 -0.92 9.47 9.07
C SER A 156 -2.14 8.61 9.36
N TYR A 157 -1.94 7.43 9.95
CA TYR A 157 -3.03 6.52 10.32
C TYR A 157 -4.00 7.16 11.31
N LYS A 158 -3.48 7.87 12.32
CA LYS A 158 -4.32 8.58 13.29
C LYS A 158 -5.13 9.70 12.64
N ALA A 159 -4.51 10.50 11.76
CA ALA A 159 -5.20 11.55 11.02
C ALA A 159 -6.30 10.96 10.11
N TRP A 160 -5.99 9.91 9.37
CA TRP A 160 -6.93 9.20 8.50
C TRP A 160 -8.13 8.62 9.26
N LEU A 161 -7.91 8.06 10.46
CA LEU A 161 -9.01 7.59 11.32
C LEU A 161 -9.98 8.71 11.71
N GLU A 162 -9.46 9.91 11.95
CA GLU A 162 -10.24 11.09 12.35
C GLU A 162 -11.00 11.70 11.17
N THR A 163 -10.43 11.70 9.97
CA THR A 163 -11.03 12.31 8.79
C THR A 163 -11.99 11.38 8.05
N GLU A 164 -11.66 10.08 7.92
CA GLU A 164 -12.42 9.17 7.07
C GLU A 164 -13.33 8.24 7.88
N ILE A 165 -12.82 7.56 8.91
CA ILE A 165 -13.58 6.51 9.59
C ILE A 165 -14.59 7.07 10.61
N ARG A 166 -14.18 8.02 11.45
CA ARG A 166 -15.04 8.54 12.51
C ARG A 166 -16.31 9.21 11.94
N PRO A 167 -16.23 10.10 10.94
CA PRO A 167 -17.43 10.71 10.36
C PRO A 167 -18.36 9.67 9.73
N GLN A 168 -17.82 8.69 9.00
CA GLN A 168 -18.62 7.62 8.37
C GLN A 168 -19.43 6.84 9.42
N LYS A 169 -18.83 6.51 10.58
CA LYS A 169 -19.57 5.86 11.66
C LYS A 169 -20.69 6.73 12.21
N TYR A 170 -20.44 8.02 12.48
CA TYR A 170 -21.48 8.95 12.94
C TYR A 170 -22.64 9.03 11.95
N TRP A 171 -22.36 9.15 10.65
CA TRP A 171 -23.39 9.16 9.61
C TRP A 171 -24.18 7.85 9.55
N GLN A 172 -23.52 6.71 9.72
CA GLN A 172 -24.20 5.41 9.79
C GLN A 172 -25.13 5.32 11.00
N TYR A 173 -24.71 5.79 12.18
CA TYR A 173 -25.56 5.84 13.38
C TYR A 173 -26.74 6.80 13.22
N ILE A 174 -26.52 7.99 12.64
CA ILE A 174 -27.59 8.96 12.36
C ILE A 174 -28.60 8.37 11.39
N ASN A 175 -28.14 7.75 10.30
CA ASN A 175 -29.03 7.08 9.34
C ASN A 175 -29.84 5.96 10.00
N LEU A 176 -29.22 5.15 10.86
CA LEU A 176 -29.92 4.09 11.60
C LEU A 176 -30.98 4.69 12.55
N LEU A 177 -30.65 5.76 13.27
CA LEU A 177 -31.60 6.45 14.15
C LEU A 177 -32.77 7.08 13.38
N ILE A 178 -32.50 7.66 12.21
CA ILE A 178 -33.54 8.20 11.32
C ILE A 178 -34.48 7.07 10.87
N VAL A 179 -33.94 5.94 10.38
CA VAL A 179 -34.76 4.79 9.96
C VAL A 179 -35.64 4.28 11.11
N LEU A 180 -35.05 4.08 12.30
CA LEU A 180 -35.81 3.64 13.49
C LEU A 180 -36.87 4.65 13.94
N TYR A 181 -36.62 5.94 13.77
CA TYR A 181 -37.58 6.99 14.10
C TYR A 181 -38.73 7.05 13.08
N VAL A 182 -38.42 6.91 11.79
CA VAL A 182 -39.41 6.86 10.70
C VAL A 182 -40.30 5.62 10.83
N ASP A 183 -39.74 4.44 11.13
CA ASP A 183 -40.51 3.22 11.36
C ASP A 183 -41.47 3.35 12.55
N LYS A 184 -41.06 4.06 13.62
CA LYS A 184 -41.96 4.35 14.76
C LYS A 184 -43.11 5.30 14.42
N ILE A 185 -42.94 6.20 13.45
CA ILE A 185 -44.01 7.12 13.01
C ILE A 185 -45.05 6.38 12.15
N TYR A 186 -44.61 5.43 11.32
CA TYR A 186 -45.52 4.63 10.49
C TYR A 186 -46.20 3.47 11.23
N TRP A 187 -45.78 3.17 12.47
CA TRP A 187 -46.42 2.19 13.36
C TRP A 187 -47.27 2.87 14.45
N ILE A 188 -48.05 3.90 14.09
CA ILE A 188 -49.17 4.36 14.92
C ILE A 188 -50.43 3.62 14.44
N PRO A 189 -50.93 2.60 15.16
CA PRO A 189 -52.17 1.95 14.79
C PRO A 189 -53.31 2.97 14.93
N SER A 190 -54.07 3.15 13.86
CA SER A 190 -55.27 3.97 13.80
C SER A 190 -56.40 3.31 14.59
N THR A 191 -56.39 3.45 15.92
CA THR A 191 -57.50 3.02 16.77
C THR A 191 -58.06 4.18 17.61
N GLN A 192 -59.22 4.65 17.13
CA GLN A 192 -60.34 5.27 17.85
C GLN A 192 -60.13 6.59 18.60
N ILE A 193 -60.41 7.68 17.87
CA ILE A 193 -61.05 8.86 18.45
C ILE A 193 -62.56 8.54 18.56
N MET A 194 -63.02 8.15 19.76
CA MET A 194 -64.45 8.13 20.08
C MET A 194 -64.81 9.47 20.73
N VAL A 195 -65.45 10.34 19.95
CA VAL A 195 -66.10 11.56 20.44
C VAL A 195 -67.32 11.13 21.24
N SER A 196 -67.29 11.36 22.56
CA SER A 196 -68.46 11.25 23.44
C SER A 196 -69.19 12.60 23.45
N SER A 197 -70.22 12.71 22.61
CA SER A 197 -71.29 13.71 22.75
C SER A 197 -72.49 13.09 23.45
N VAL A 198 -73.33 13.92 24.08
CA VAL A 198 -74.62 13.63 24.79
C VAL A 198 -74.39 13.43 26.30
N LEU A 199 -74.83 14.26 27.26
CA LEU A 199 -75.82 15.36 27.34
C LEU A 199 -75.35 16.42 28.35
#